data_AF-A0A6C0D3R7-F1
#
_entry.id   AF-A0A6C0D3R7-F1
#
_cell.length_a   1.000
_cell.length_b   1.000
_cell.length_c   1.000
_cell.angle_alpha   90.00
_cell.angle_beta   90.00
_cell.angle_gamma   90.00
#
_symmetry.space_group_name_H-M   'P 1'
#
loop_
_entity.id
_entity.type
_entity.pdbx_description
1 polymer ?
#
loop_
_entity_poly.entity_id
_entity_poly.type
_entity_poly.pdbx_seq_one_letter_code
_entity_poly.pdbx_strand_id
1 'polypeptide(L)'
;MQFSNTFSGSNNGKRIPSMLIMSKPPILPKKTVQENIAIETPNINQPKKMTWGEPTWFLFHTLAEKVKEDRFGQIRVELFNNILAICNVLPCPICAQHATEYMRRIQLNSIKCKQDLKDVLFQFHNEVNKRKGVPVFLKEDLDDKYSKANTTNIIQYFVSAFQQKSNNVSAIATDMYKMRILQLFKKWILLNLQNFEQ
;
A
#
# COMPACT_ATOMS: atom_id res chain seq x y z
N MET A 1 82.56 10.93 -0.38
CA MET A 1 82.64 11.04 -1.85
C MET A 1 81.56 12.04 -2.26
N GLN A 2 81.91 13.32 -2.21
CA GLN A 2 82.28 14.20 -3.33
C GLN A 2 81.06 14.87 -4.00
N PHE A 3 81.04 16.19 -3.82
CA PHE A 3 80.24 17.21 -4.50
C PHE A 3 80.44 17.18 -6.03
N SER A 4 79.45 17.63 -6.80
CA SER A 4 79.63 18.76 -7.72
C SER A 4 78.36 19.13 -8.49
N ASN A 5 77.98 20.41 -8.34
CA ASN A 5 77.25 21.17 -9.36
C ASN A 5 78.12 21.30 -10.62
N THR A 6 77.52 21.26 -11.81
CA THR A 6 77.86 22.19 -12.88
C THR A 6 76.67 22.40 -13.81
N PHE A 7 76.38 23.68 -14.06
CA PHE A 7 75.50 24.19 -15.10
C PHE A 7 76.40 24.70 -16.23
N SER A 8 76.16 24.27 -17.47
CA SER A 8 76.51 25.06 -18.66
C SER A 8 75.70 24.54 -19.85
N GLY A 9 75.02 25.47 -20.53
CA GLY A 9 74.17 25.17 -21.69
C GLY A 9 74.91 25.21 -23.02
N SER A 10 74.24 24.75 -24.07
CA SER A 10 73.98 25.54 -25.29
C SER A 10 73.07 24.78 -26.26
N ASN A 11 72.26 25.57 -26.97
CA ASN A 11 71.27 25.30 -28.02
C ASN A 11 71.61 24.17 -29.02
N ASN A 12 70.61 23.43 -29.54
CA ASN A 12 69.78 23.91 -30.67
C ASN A 12 68.73 22.87 -31.13
N GLY A 13 67.49 23.36 -31.35
CA GLY A 13 66.54 22.93 -32.38
C GLY A 13 65.99 21.49 -32.42
N LYS A 14 64.76 21.28 -31.92
CA LYS A 14 63.75 20.42 -32.57
C LYS A 14 62.35 21.01 -32.43
N ARG A 15 61.69 21.20 -33.59
CA ARG A 15 60.33 21.71 -33.76
C ARG A 15 59.30 20.71 -33.21
N ILE A 16 58.30 21.23 -32.49
CA ILE A 16 57.09 20.53 -32.03
C ILE A 16 56.04 20.59 -33.15
N PRO A 17 55.35 19.49 -33.50
CA PRO A 17 54.28 19.54 -34.49
C PRO A 17 52.99 20.13 -33.92
N SER A 18 52.40 21.00 -34.75
CA SER A 18 51.13 21.71 -34.61
C SER A 18 49.93 20.77 -34.43
N MET A 19 49.07 21.08 -33.46
CA MET A 19 47.76 20.43 -33.27
C MET A 19 46.82 20.78 -34.43
N LEU A 20 46.27 19.75 -35.08
CA LEU A 20 45.17 19.89 -36.04
C LEU A 20 43.93 20.47 -35.35
N ILE A 21 43.40 21.53 -35.96
CA ILE A 21 42.13 22.17 -35.62
C ILE A 21 41.01 21.32 -36.26
N MET A 22 40.20 20.64 -35.44
CA MET A 22 39.00 19.96 -35.94
C MET A 22 37.89 21.00 -36.21
N SER A 23 37.47 21.06 -37.46
CA SER A 23 36.39 21.89 -37.99
C SER A 23 35.03 21.58 -37.33
N LYS A 24 34.30 22.64 -36.94
CA LYS A 24 32.94 22.57 -36.39
C LYS A 24 31.97 21.89 -37.37
N PRO A 25 31.05 21.02 -36.90
CA PRO A 25 30.04 20.41 -37.74
C PRO A 25 28.93 21.42 -38.14
N PRO A 26 28.20 21.16 -39.24
CA PRO A 26 27.14 22.05 -39.74
C PRO A 26 25.96 22.13 -38.77
N ILE A 27 25.48 23.34 -38.50
CA ILE A 27 24.27 23.60 -37.72
C ILE A 27 23.06 23.30 -38.60
N LEU A 28 22.35 22.21 -38.31
CA LEU A 28 21.06 21.90 -38.91
C LEU A 28 19.98 22.90 -38.41
N PRO A 29 19.06 23.37 -39.27
CA PRO A 29 17.99 24.26 -38.85
C PRO A 29 17.06 23.55 -37.87
N LYS A 30 16.89 24.14 -36.68
CA LYS A 30 15.94 23.70 -35.66
C LYS A 30 14.53 23.81 -36.24
N LYS A 31 13.90 22.67 -36.56
CA LYS A 31 12.45 22.60 -36.72
C LYS A 31 11.84 22.85 -35.34
N THR A 32 11.15 23.96 -35.17
CA THR A 32 10.31 24.26 -34.02
C THR A 32 9.25 23.16 -33.93
N VAL A 33 9.44 22.20 -33.04
CA VAL A 33 8.40 21.25 -32.66
C VAL A 33 7.43 22.04 -31.79
N GLN A 34 6.24 22.30 -32.32
CA GLN A 34 5.11 22.71 -31.50
C GLN A 34 4.80 21.54 -30.57
N GLU A 35 5.19 21.66 -29.30
CA GLU A 35 4.68 20.79 -28.24
C GLU A 35 3.19 21.03 -28.11
N ASN A 36 2.40 20.19 -28.78
CA ASN A 36 0.99 20.05 -28.46
C ASN A 36 0.93 19.41 -27.07
N ILE A 37 0.77 20.25 -26.03
CA ILE A 37 0.32 19.81 -24.72
C ILE A 37 -1.09 19.27 -24.94
N ALA A 38 -1.20 17.96 -25.16
CA ALA A 38 -2.47 17.27 -25.08
C ALA A 38 -2.95 17.41 -23.64
N ILE A 39 -3.91 18.32 -23.42
CA ILE A 39 -4.71 18.33 -22.20
C ILE A 39 -5.43 16.99 -22.21
N GLU A 40 -4.94 16.03 -21.41
CA GLU A 40 -5.66 14.79 -21.17
C GLU A 40 -7.01 15.13 -20.55
N THR A 41 -8.05 15.20 -21.39
CA THR A 41 -9.42 15.26 -20.91
C THR A 41 -9.65 14.02 -20.03
N PRO A 42 -10.15 14.18 -18.79
CA PRO A 42 -10.42 13.04 -17.93
C PRO A 42 -11.33 12.06 -18.67
N ASN A 43 -10.85 10.83 -18.88
CA ASN A 43 -11.64 9.78 -19.49
C ASN A 43 -12.82 9.45 -18.55
N ILE A 44 -13.99 9.99 -18.92
CA ILE A 44 -15.25 9.94 -18.15
C ILE A 44 -15.77 8.49 -17.99
N ASN A 45 -15.13 7.51 -18.65
CA ASN A 45 -15.53 6.10 -18.65
C ASN A 45 -14.67 5.19 -17.74
N GLN A 46 -13.76 5.73 -16.93
CA GLN A 46 -13.09 4.89 -15.93
C GLN A 46 -14.01 4.62 -14.74
N PRO A 47 -14.23 3.34 -14.36
CA PRO A 47 -15.01 3.01 -13.17
C PRO A 47 -14.34 3.64 -11.96
N LYS A 48 -15.10 4.42 -11.19
CA LYS A 48 -14.61 5.10 -9.99
C LYS A 48 -13.92 4.09 -9.06
N LYS A 49 -12.60 4.22 -8.91
CA LYS A 49 -11.80 3.34 -8.04
C LYS A 49 -12.34 3.41 -6.61
N MET A 50 -12.63 2.25 -6.04
CA MET A 50 -13.08 2.11 -4.66
C MET A 50 -11.90 2.42 -3.72
N THR A 51 -11.90 3.61 -3.11
CA THR A 51 -10.76 4.10 -2.29
C THR A 51 -10.59 3.38 -0.96
N TRP A 52 -11.64 2.74 -0.44
CA TRP A 52 -11.65 2.09 0.88
C TRP A 52 -11.38 0.58 0.85
N GLY A 53 -11.58 -0.09 -0.29
CA GLY A 53 -11.55 -1.55 -0.38
C GLY A 53 -10.16 -2.15 -0.13
N GLU A 54 -9.16 -1.66 -0.87
CA GLU A 54 -7.75 -2.05 -0.69
C GLU A 54 -7.23 -1.77 0.73
N PRO A 55 -7.41 -0.56 1.31
CA PRO A 55 -7.03 -0.31 2.71
C PRO A 55 -7.69 -1.25 3.72
N THR A 56 -8.95 -1.65 3.49
CA THR A 56 -9.68 -2.56 4.38
C THR A 56 -9.09 -3.96 4.34
N TRP A 57 -8.77 -4.48 3.15
CA TRP A 57 -8.10 -5.78 3.03
C TRP A 57 -6.70 -5.77 3.63
N PHE A 58 -5.93 -4.70 3.39
CA PHE A 58 -4.63 -4.54 4.02
C PHE A 58 -4.73 -4.52 5.54
N LEU A 59 -5.69 -3.80 6.11
CA LEU A 59 -5.92 -3.82 7.55
C LEU A 59 -6.17 -5.23 8.08
N PHE A 60 -7.14 -5.95 7.51
CA PHE A 60 -7.54 -7.26 8.03
C PHE A 60 -6.39 -8.25 8.02
N HIS A 61 -5.69 -8.35 6.89
CA HIS A 61 -4.58 -9.28 6.76
C HIS A 61 -3.37 -8.86 7.60
N THR A 62 -3.04 -7.56 7.68
CA THR A 62 -1.94 -7.09 8.54
C THR A 62 -2.24 -7.35 10.02
N LEU A 63 -3.45 -7.10 10.51
CA LEU A 63 -3.78 -7.38 11.92
C LEU A 63 -3.70 -8.88 12.24
N ALA A 64 -4.15 -9.74 11.34
CA ALA A 64 -4.06 -11.20 11.52
C ALA A 64 -2.62 -11.72 11.42
N GLU A 65 -1.78 -11.11 10.59
CA GLU A 65 -0.36 -11.45 10.48
C GLU A 65 0.44 -10.99 11.70
N LYS A 66 0.21 -9.73 12.10
CA LYS A 66 1.05 -9.00 13.07
C LYS A 66 0.63 -9.21 14.52
N VAL A 67 -0.54 -9.76 14.80
CA VAL A 67 -0.89 -10.14 16.17
C VAL A 67 0.14 -11.15 16.69
N LYS A 68 0.72 -10.86 17.85
CA LYS A 68 1.73 -11.72 18.47
C LYS A 68 1.08 -13.04 18.89
N GLU A 69 1.76 -14.16 18.64
CA GLU A 69 1.23 -15.50 18.93
C GLU A 69 0.85 -15.68 20.40
N ASP A 70 1.67 -15.19 21.34
CA ASP A 70 1.44 -15.26 22.79
C ASP A 70 0.25 -14.40 23.25
N ARG A 71 -0.17 -13.42 22.45
CA ARG A 71 -1.28 -12.50 22.73
C ARG A 71 -2.56 -12.85 22.00
N PHE A 72 -2.48 -13.65 20.94
CA PHE A 72 -3.64 -13.96 20.11
C PHE A 72 -4.82 -14.48 20.92
N GLY A 73 -4.59 -15.47 21.79
CA GLY A 73 -5.65 -16.06 22.62
C GLY A 73 -6.40 -15.05 23.50
N GLN A 74 -5.74 -13.97 23.92
CA GLN A 74 -6.29 -12.95 24.81
C GLN A 74 -7.21 -11.97 24.06
N ILE A 75 -6.92 -11.69 22.78
CA ILE A 75 -7.63 -10.65 22.01
C ILE A 75 -8.42 -11.19 20.81
N ARG A 76 -8.37 -12.50 20.54
CA ARG A 76 -8.96 -13.11 19.33
C ARG A 76 -10.44 -12.80 19.17
N VAL A 77 -11.18 -12.73 20.29
CA VAL A 77 -12.62 -12.48 20.28
C VAL A 77 -12.88 -11.04 19.86
N GLU A 78 -12.21 -10.08 20.50
CA GLU A 78 -12.37 -8.67 20.14
C GLU A 78 -11.83 -8.36 18.75
N LEU A 79 -10.70 -8.95 18.34
CA LEU A 79 -10.15 -8.78 17.00
C LEU A 79 -11.14 -9.25 15.93
N PHE A 80 -11.69 -10.46 16.08
CA PHE A 80 -12.71 -10.97 15.16
C PHE A 80 -13.96 -10.08 15.12
N ASN A 81 -14.44 -9.65 16.30
CA ASN A 81 -15.62 -8.79 16.39
C ASN A 81 -15.39 -7.41 15.75
N ASN A 82 -14.19 -6.86 15.82
CA ASN A 82 -13.85 -5.62 15.11
C ASN A 82 -13.89 -5.82 13.59
N ILE A 83 -13.35 -6.92 13.06
CA ILE A 83 -13.41 -7.24 11.62
C ILE A 83 -14.87 -7.38 11.17
N LEU A 84 -15.69 -8.13 11.92
CA LEU A 84 -17.12 -8.27 11.63
C LEU A 84 -17.86 -6.92 11.70
N ALA A 85 -17.57 -6.09 12.70
CA ALA A 85 -18.17 -4.78 12.85
C ALA A 85 -17.84 -3.87 11.66
N ILE A 86 -16.61 -3.89 11.17
CA ILE A 86 -16.19 -3.14 9.97
C ILE A 86 -16.94 -3.68 8.72
N CYS A 87 -17.07 -5.01 8.58
CA CYS A 87 -17.84 -5.62 7.50
C CYS A 87 -19.30 -5.15 7.47
N ASN A 88 -19.94 -4.97 8.64
CA ASN A 88 -21.33 -4.49 8.74
C ASN A 88 -21.53 -3.06 8.22
N VAL A 89 -20.46 -2.27 8.12
CA VAL A 89 -20.53 -0.82 7.79
C VAL A 89 -19.67 -0.44 6.59
N LEU A 90 -19.35 -1.40 5.71
CA LEU A 90 -18.64 -1.10 4.48
C LEU A 90 -19.41 -0.04 3.66
N PRO A 91 -18.73 0.94 3.03
CA PRO A 91 -19.41 2.02 2.30
C PRO A 91 -20.28 1.60 1.12
N CYS A 92 -20.14 0.36 0.64
CA CYS A 92 -21.05 -0.23 -0.35
C CYS A 92 -22.05 -1.17 0.37
N PRO A 93 -23.37 -0.90 0.30
CA PRO A 93 -24.38 -1.72 0.98
C PRO A 93 -24.35 -3.20 0.59
N ILE A 94 -24.17 -3.51 -0.70
CA ILE A 94 -24.10 -4.89 -1.19
C ILE A 94 -22.84 -5.58 -0.67
N CYS A 95 -21.71 -4.87 -0.63
CA CYS A 95 -20.48 -5.41 -0.04
C CYS A 95 -20.65 -5.64 1.45
N ALA A 96 -21.27 -4.71 2.19
CA ALA A 96 -21.52 -4.85 3.62
C ALA A 96 -22.39 -6.07 3.92
N GLN A 97 -23.49 -6.24 3.18
CA GLN A 97 -24.36 -7.41 3.30
C GLN A 97 -23.59 -8.71 3.06
N HIS A 98 -22.96 -8.85 1.89
CA HIS A 98 -22.25 -10.08 1.54
C HIS A 98 -21.10 -10.41 2.50
N ALA A 99 -20.33 -9.40 2.93
CA ALA A 99 -19.24 -9.56 3.88
C ALA A 99 -19.76 -10.00 5.25
N THR A 100 -20.82 -9.36 5.73
CA THR A 100 -21.47 -9.69 7.00
C THR A 100 -22.02 -11.11 7.02
N GLU A 101 -22.74 -11.49 5.97
CA GLU A 101 -23.30 -12.83 5.83
C GLU A 101 -22.21 -13.91 5.80
N TYR A 102 -21.09 -13.64 5.12
CA TYR A 102 -19.95 -14.54 5.13
C TYR A 102 -19.37 -14.66 6.54
N MET A 103 -19.04 -13.52 7.17
CA MET A 103 -18.34 -13.50 8.45
C MET A 103 -19.17 -14.11 9.59
N ARG A 104 -20.50 -13.96 9.58
CA ARG A 104 -21.41 -14.57 10.57
C ARG A 104 -21.47 -16.09 10.53
N ARG A 105 -21.08 -16.73 9.42
CA ARG A 105 -21.08 -18.20 9.29
C ARG A 105 -19.84 -18.83 9.92
N ILE A 106 -18.79 -18.04 10.17
CA ILE A 106 -17.55 -18.52 10.76
C ILE A 106 -17.78 -18.82 12.23
N GLN A 107 -17.40 -20.03 12.65
CA GLN A 107 -17.46 -20.43 14.05
C GLN A 107 -16.25 -19.87 14.78
N LEU A 108 -16.42 -18.82 15.58
CA LEU A 108 -15.31 -18.20 16.33
C LEU A 108 -14.52 -19.21 17.19
N ASN A 109 -15.19 -20.27 17.65
CA ASN A 109 -14.55 -21.35 18.40
C ASN A 109 -13.54 -22.16 17.58
N SER A 110 -13.58 -22.16 16.24
CA SER A 110 -12.57 -22.82 15.41
C SER A 110 -11.30 -21.97 15.22
N ILE A 111 -11.31 -20.70 15.62
CA ILE A 111 -10.15 -19.81 15.53
C ILE A 111 -9.37 -19.87 16.84
N LYS A 112 -8.31 -20.68 16.87
CA LYS A 112 -7.48 -20.97 18.04
C LYS A 112 -6.15 -20.23 18.04
N CYS A 113 -5.52 -20.08 16.87
CA CYS A 113 -4.27 -19.34 16.69
C CYS A 113 -4.39 -18.29 15.58
N LYS A 114 -3.35 -17.44 15.42
CA LYS A 114 -3.39 -16.38 14.39
C LYS A 114 -3.47 -16.97 12.98
N GLN A 115 -2.87 -18.15 12.77
CA GLN A 115 -2.93 -18.85 11.49
C GLN A 115 -4.37 -19.19 11.08
N ASP A 116 -5.22 -19.62 12.02
CA ASP A 116 -6.64 -19.87 11.73
C ASP A 116 -7.34 -18.60 11.24
N LEU A 117 -7.04 -17.45 11.85
CA LEU A 117 -7.60 -16.17 11.42
C LEU A 117 -7.09 -15.75 10.04
N LYS A 118 -5.79 -15.95 9.76
CA LYS A 118 -5.19 -15.72 8.43
C LYS A 118 -5.87 -16.57 7.37
N ASP A 119 -6.15 -17.85 7.66
CA ASP A 119 -6.82 -18.79 6.76
C ASP A 119 -8.26 -18.38 6.48
N VAL A 120 -9.01 -18.02 7.53
CA VAL A 120 -10.37 -17.49 7.42
C VAL A 120 -10.42 -16.26 6.50
N LEU A 121 -9.54 -15.28 6.71
CA LEU A 121 -9.50 -14.04 5.92
C LEU A 121 -9.04 -14.30 4.49
N PHE A 122 -8.10 -15.21 4.28
CA PHE A 122 -7.66 -15.64 2.96
C PHE A 122 -8.81 -16.26 2.15
N GLN A 123 -9.53 -17.21 2.75
CA GLN A 123 -10.70 -17.82 2.12
C GLN A 123 -11.77 -16.77 1.83
N PHE A 124 -12.04 -15.88 2.78
CA PHE A 124 -13.00 -14.80 2.61
C PHE A 124 -12.66 -13.90 1.41
N HIS A 125 -11.42 -13.42 1.33
CA HIS A 125 -10.96 -12.58 0.24
C HIS A 125 -11.08 -13.30 -1.11
N ASN A 126 -10.71 -14.58 -1.16
CA ASN A 126 -10.81 -15.36 -2.39
C ASN A 126 -12.26 -15.66 -2.81
N GLU A 127 -13.18 -15.82 -1.87
CA GLU A 127 -14.61 -15.92 -2.18
C GLU A 127 -15.15 -14.60 -2.77
N VAL A 128 -14.69 -13.45 -2.28
CA VAL A 128 -15.00 -12.15 -2.90
C VAL A 128 -14.38 -12.05 -4.30
N ASN A 129 -13.13 -12.50 -4.47
CA ASN A 129 -12.44 -12.47 -5.77
C ASN A 129 -13.16 -13.31 -6.82
N LYS A 130 -13.56 -14.54 -6.47
CA LYS A 130 -14.37 -15.43 -7.33
C LYS A 130 -15.67 -14.77 -7.75
N ARG A 131 -16.44 -14.17 -6.82
CA ARG A 131 -17.69 -13.47 -7.13
C ARG A 131 -17.49 -12.28 -8.07
N LYS A 132 -16.34 -11.61 -7.98
CA LYS A 132 -15.99 -10.47 -8.83
C LYS A 132 -15.32 -10.87 -10.15
N GLY A 133 -15.03 -12.16 -10.36
CA GLY A 133 -14.30 -12.64 -11.54
C GLY A 133 -12.85 -12.15 -11.62
N VAL A 134 -12.23 -11.83 -10.48
CA VAL A 134 -10.80 -11.45 -10.43
C VAL A 134 -9.94 -12.64 -9.98
N PRO A 135 -8.64 -12.68 -10.33
CA PRO A 135 -7.77 -13.79 -9.97
C PRO A 135 -7.77 -14.10 -8.48
N VAL A 136 -7.73 -15.40 -8.16
CA VAL A 136 -7.55 -15.84 -6.77
C VAL A 136 -6.13 -15.50 -6.31
N PHE A 137 -6.03 -15.05 -5.07
CA PHE A 137 -4.76 -14.81 -4.40
C PHE A 137 -4.17 -16.16 -3.95
N LEU A 138 -2.88 -16.37 -4.19
CA LEU A 138 -2.20 -17.61 -3.82
C LEU A 138 -1.83 -17.60 -2.34
N LYS A 139 -1.86 -18.78 -1.72
CA LYS A 139 -1.61 -18.90 -0.28
C LYS A 139 -0.15 -18.60 0.08
N GLU A 140 0.77 -19.03 -0.77
CA GLU A 140 2.21 -18.79 -0.64
C GLU A 140 2.58 -17.29 -0.58
N ASP A 141 1.83 -16.44 -1.28
CA ASP A 141 2.07 -15.00 -1.29
C ASP A 141 1.58 -14.26 -0.03
N LEU A 142 0.79 -14.93 0.82
CA LEU A 142 0.11 -14.27 1.94
C LEU A 142 1.10 -13.68 2.93
N ASP A 143 2.04 -14.51 3.39
CA ASP A 143 2.96 -14.14 4.45
C ASP A 143 3.99 -13.14 3.90
N ASP A 144 4.48 -13.37 2.68
CA ASP A 144 5.41 -12.46 2.00
C ASP A 144 4.84 -11.06 1.80
N LYS A 145 3.54 -10.97 1.55
CA LYS A 145 2.85 -9.68 1.33
C LYS A 145 2.63 -8.90 2.62
N TYR A 146 2.23 -9.57 3.71
CA TYR A 146 1.79 -8.88 4.93
C TYR A 146 2.82 -8.85 6.06
N SER A 147 3.82 -9.74 6.06
CA SER A 147 4.91 -9.75 7.06
C SER A 147 5.73 -8.46 7.07
N LYS A 148 5.89 -7.82 5.91
CA LYS A 148 6.64 -6.55 5.74
C LYS A 148 5.81 -5.31 6.03
N ALA A 149 4.51 -5.46 6.31
CA ALA A 149 3.64 -4.31 6.54
C ALA A 149 3.95 -3.65 7.89
N ASN A 150 3.98 -2.31 7.92
CA ASN A 150 4.05 -1.58 9.18
C ASN A 150 2.65 -1.40 9.77
N THR A 151 2.40 -2.00 10.94
CA THR A 151 1.06 -2.07 11.54
C THR A 151 0.42 -0.70 11.73
N THR A 152 1.18 0.25 12.27
CA THR A 152 0.71 1.62 12.54
C THR A 152 0.34 2.35 11.23
N ASN A 153 1.19 2.26 10.21
CA ASN A 153 0.93 2.87 8.90
C ASN A 153 -0.31 2.28 8.23
N ILE A 154 -0.51 0.96 8.31
CA ILE A 154 -1.70 0.30 7.73
C ILE A 154 -2.98 0.73 8.46
N ILE A 155 -2.95 0.84 9.79
CA ILE A 155 -4.09 1.35 10.57
C ILE A 155 -4.42 2.78 10.15
N GLN A 156 -3.41 3.66 10.02
CA GLN A 156 -3.61 5.04 9.59
C GLN A 156 -4.16 5.12 8.16
N TYR A 157 -3.62 4.31 7.26
CA TYR A 157 -4.09 4.22 5.87
C TYR A 157 -5.56 3.81 5.80
N PHE A 158 -5.96 2.77 6.55
CA PHE A 158 -7.35 2.36 6.66
C PHE A 158 -8.24 3.46 7.23
N VAL A 159 -7.88 4.04 8.38
CA VAL A 159 -8.71 5.07 9.03
C VAL A 159 -8.92 6.27 8.10
N SER A 160 -7.86 6.70 7.41
CA SER A 160 -7.92 7.82 6.46
C SER A 160 -8.86 7.54 5.29
N ALA A 161 -8.80 6.33 4.72
CA ALA A 161 -9.65 5.94 3.59
C ALA A 161 -11.12 5.67 4.01
N PHE A 162 -11.33 5.04 5.17
CA PHE A 162 -12.64 4.57 5.61
C PHE A 162 -13.51 5.68 6.23
N GLN A 163 -12.89 6.74 6.78
CA GLN A 163 -13.60 7.87 7.37
C GLN A 163 -14.25 8.81 6.35
N GLN A 164 -13.94 8.66 5.06
CA GLN A 164 -14.51 9.50 4.01
C GLN A 164 -16.05 9.38 4.01
N LYS A 165 -16.72 10.53 4.03
CA LYS A 165 -18.18 10.62 4.02
C LYS A 165 -18.73 10.51 2.61
N SER A 166 -19.95 10.01 2.50
CA SER A 166 -20.72 10.11 1.28
C SER A 166 -21.17 11.56 1.08
N ASN A 167 -21.15 12.06 -0.16
CA ASN A 167 -21.76 13.34 -0.51
C ASN A 167 -23.30 13.25 -0.58
N ASN A 168 -23.87 12.06 -0.41
CA ASN A 168 -25.31 11.83 -0.43
C ASN A 168 -25.92 12.05 0.96
N VAL A 169 -26.75 13.10 1.08
CA VAL A 169 -27.51 13.46 2.28
C VAL A 169 -28.41 12.33 2.77
N SER A 170 -28.92 11.46 1.89
CA SER A 170 -29.75 10.32 2.30
C SER A 170 -28.96 9.23 3.04
N ALA A 171 -27.62 9.30 3.05
CA ALA A 171 -26.75 8.35 3.72
C ALA A 171 -26.27 8.81 5.11
N ILE A 172 -26.77 9.94 5.65
CA ILE A 172 -26.29 10.52 6.91
C ILE A 172 -26.34 9.51 8.07
N ALA A 173 -27.46 8.83 8.28
CA ALA A 173 -27.61 7.88 9.38
C ALA A 173 -26.61 6.71 9.28
N THR A 174 -26.44 6.17 8.07
CA THR A 174 -25.47 5.11 7.77
C THR A 174 -24.03 5.59 8.00
N ASP A 175 -23.70 6.80 7.56
CA ASP A 175 -22.38 7.41 7.79
C ASP A 175 -22.12 7.66 9.28
N MET A 176 -23.12 8.11 10.05
CA MET A 176 -22.99 8.27 11.51
C MET A 176 -22.72 6.93 12.20
N TYR A 177 -23.44 5.87 11.81
CA TYR A 177 -23.22 4.54 12.35
C TYR A 177 -21.84 4.00 11.99
N LYS A 178 -21.40 4.14 10.74
CA LYS A 178 -20.04 3.83 10.28
C LYS A 178 -18.98 4.57 11.11
N MET A 179 -19.17 5.86 11.36
CA MET A 179 -18.26 6.66 12.17
C MET A 179 -18.19 6.17 13.61
N ARG A 180 -19.31 5.79 14.21
CA ARG A 180 -19.33 5.20 15.55
C ARG A 180 -18.50 3.92 15.61
N ILE A 181 -18.68 3.00 14.66
CA ILE A 181 -17.89 1.77 14.57
C ILE A 181 -16.39 2.10 14.40
N LEU A 182 -16.06 3.07 13.53
CA LEU A 182 -14.68 3.48 13.34
C LEU A 182 -14.04 4.04 14.62
N GLN A 183 -14.77 4.82 15.42
CA GLN A 183 -14.26 5.31 16.71
C GLN A 183 -14.05 4.19 17.73
N LEU A 184 -14.98 3.23 17.79
CA LEU A 184 -14.82 2.05 18.65
C LEU A 184 -13.58 1.24 18.27
N PHE A 185 -13.39 1.01 16.97
CA PHE A 185 -12.19 0.35 16.45
C PHE A 185 -10.91 1.10 16.81
N LYS A 186 -10.87 2.43 16.59
CA LYS A 186 -9.70 3.26 16.95
C LYS A 186 -9.37 3.18 18.44
N LYS A 187 -10.38 3.25 19.31
CA LYS A 187 -10.21 3.10 20.76
C LYS A 187 -9.65 1.72 21.10
N TRP A 188 -10.20 0.66 20.51
CA TRP A 188 -9.74 -0.70 20.75
C TRP A 188 -8.29 -0.89 20.32
N ILE A 189 -7.92 -0.43 19.12
CA ILE A 189 -6.55 -0.49 18.61
C ILE A 189 -5.58 0.24 19.54
N LEU A 190 -5.93 1.46 19.98
CA LEU A 190 -5.06 2.23 20.86
C LEU A 190 -4.70 1.47 22.16
N LEU A 191 -5.66 0.71 22.70
CA LEU A 191 -5.47 -0.08 23.93
C LEU A 191 -4.75 -1.42 23.70
N ASN A 192 -4.65 -1.87 22.45
CA ASN A 192 -4.14 -3.19 22.10
C ASN A 192 -2.94 -3.16 21.16
N LEU A 193 -2.43 -1.98 20.79
CA LEU A 193 -1.36 -1.83 19.80
C LEU A 193 -0.10 -2.63 20.20
N GLN A 194 0.18 -2.74 21.49
CA GLN A 194 1.28 -3.52 22.06
C GLN A 194 1.18 -5.04 21.78
N ASN A 195 -0.02 -5.53 21.45
CA ASN A 195 -0.25 -6.94 21.09
C ASN A 195 0.10 -7.25 19.63
N PHE A 196 0.51 -6.23 18.86
CA PHE A 196 0.90 -6.37 17.47
C PHE A 196 2.39 -6.05 17.28
N GLU A 197 3.03 -6.82 16.39
CA GLU A 197 4.33 -6.49 15.81
C GLU A 197 4.22 -5.22 14.96
N GLN A 198 5.34 -4.50 14.81
CA GLN A 198 5.38 -3.22 14.10
C GLN A 198 5.81 -3.36 12.64
#